data_AF-A0A7S3U610-F1
#
_entry.id   AF-A0A7S3U610-F1
#
_cell.length_a   1.000
_cell.length_b   1.000
_cell.length_c   1.000
_cell.angle_alpha   90.00
_cell.angle_beta   90.00
_cell.angle_gamma   90.00
#
_symmetry.space_group_name_H-M   'P 1'
#
loop_
_entity.id
_entity.type
_entity.pdbx_description
1 polymer ?
#
loop_
_entity_poly.entity_id
_entity_poly.type
_entity_poly.pdbx_seq_one_letter_code
_entity_poly.pdbx_strand_id
1 'polypeptide(L)'
;LGADLPGEGFLELSSVGLRNRMRTESDEAARRACYDGLQTIGPFVCEHGFVDLVKKRNRMARALGYIDFYDYKVTQAEGFGKARVFEILDTLEVGTRSQLERARAMLAEEKGG
;
A
#
# COMPACT_ATOMS: atom_id res chain seq x y z
N LEU A 1 4.62 1.96 -16.51
CA LEU A 1 3.60 1.31 -15.64
C LEU A 1 2.35 1.15 -16.49
N GLY A 2 1.59 0.08 -16.33
CA GLY A 2 0.43 -0.17 -17.19
C GLY A 2 -0.21 -1.52 -16.88
N ALA A 3 -1.12 -1.94 -17.75
CA ALA A 3 -1.80 -3.22 -17.66
C ALA A 3 -2.06 -3.80 -19.05
N ASP A 4 -1.99 -5.12 -19.17
CA ASP A 4 -2.38 -5.85 -20.37
C ASP A 4 -3.89 -6.10 -20.35
N LEU A 5 -4.63 -5.26 -21.06
CA LEU A 5 -6.09 -5.29 -21.08
C LEU A 5 -6.63 -6.34 -22.08
N PRO A 6 -7.69 -7.08 -21.73
CA PRO A 6 -8.32 -8.03 -22.65
C PRO A 6 -8.78 -7.33 -23.94
N GLY A 7 -8.31 -7.82 -25.10
CA GLY A 7 -8.70 -7.28 -26.41
C GLY A 7 -8.03 -5.96 -26.82
N GLU A 8 -7.40 -5.23 -25.90
CA GLU A 8 -6.71 -3.96 -26.17
C GLU A 8 -5.17 -4.08 -26.11
N GLY A 9 -4.64 -5.12 -25.47
CA GLY A 9 -3.20 -5.31 -25.27
C GLY A 9 -2.64 -4.41 -24.16
N PHE A 10 -1.32 -4.17 -24.17
CA PHE A 10 -0.68 -3.35 -23.16
C PHE A 10 -1.12 -1.89 -23.27
N LEU A 11 -1.70 -1.36 -22.20
CA LEU A 11 -2.04 0.05 -22.07
C LEU A 11 -1.19 0.68 -20.97
N GLU A 12 -0.42 1.71 -21.35
CA GLU A 12 0.34 2.51 -20.39
C GLU A 12 -0.60 3.39 -19.55
N LEU A 13 -0.48 3.27 -18.22
CA LEU A 13 -1.29 4.01 -17.26
C LEU A 13 -0.47 4.36 -16.01
N SER A 14 -0.78 5.53 -15.43
CA SER A 14 -0.28 5.88 -14.10
C SER A 14 -0.91 4.99 -13.02
N SER A 15 -0.33 4.97 -11.82
CA SER A 15 -0.90 4.24 -10.69
C SER A 15 -2.30 4.74 -10.31
N VAL A 16 -2.56 6.04 -10.52
CA VAL A 16 -3.90 6.65 -10.35
C VAL A 16 -4.85 6.16 -11.45
N GLY A 17 -4.38 6.12 -12.71
CA GLY A 17 -5.16 5.60 -13.83
C GLY A 17 -5.57 4.15 -13.63
N LEU A 18 -4.63 3.28 -13.24
CA LEU A 18 -4.90 1.88 -12.92
C LEU A 18 -5.88 1.72 -11.76
N ARG A 19 -5.73 2.50 -10.68
CA ARG A 19 -6.66 2.46 -9.53
C ARG A 19 -8.07 2.90 -9.90
N ASN A 20 -8.19 3.97 -10.70
CA ASN A 20 -9.48 4.46 -11.15
C ASN A 20 -10.17 3.41 -12.02
N ARG A 21 -9.46 2.86 -13.02
CA ARG A 21 -10.02 1.86 -13.91
C ARG A 21 -10.41 0.57 -13.17
N MET A 22 -9.58 0.10 -12.25
CA MET A 22 -9.90 -1.03 -11.36
C MET A 22 -11.22 -0.83 -10.57
N ARG A 23 -11.62 0.41 -10.27
CA ARG A 23 -12.85 0.71 -9.52
C ARG A 23 -14.10 0.86 -10.39
N THR A 24 -13.94 1.30 -11.63
CA THR A 24 -15.08 1.70 -12.49
C THR A 24 -15.32 0.77 -13.66
N GLU A 25 -14.35 -0.07 -14.03
CA GLU A 25 -14.44 -0.97 -15.17
C GLU A 25 -15.46 -2.09 -14.92
N SER A 26 -16.31 -2.35 -15.92
CA SER A 26 -17.37 -3.35 -15.82
C SER A 26 -16.85 -4.77 -16.01
N ASP A 27 -15.86 -4.96 -16.89
CA ASP A 27 -15.19 -6.23 -17.12
C ASP A 27 -14.23 -6.58 -15.96
N GLU A 28 -14.44 -7.75 -15.36
CA GLU A 28 -13.60 -8.27 -14.28
C GLU A 28 -12.18 -8.57 -14.74
N ALA A 29 -11.99 -9.07 -15.96
CA ALA A 29 -10.67 -9.39 -16.48
C ALA A 29 -9.84 -8.11 -16.65
N ALA A 30 -10.45 -7.03 -17.15
CA ALA A 30 -9.82 -5.71 -17.20
C ALA A 30 -9.53 -5.13 -15.80
N ARG A 31 -10.44 -5.29 -14.81
CA ARG A 31 -10.15 -4.90 -13.40
C ARG A 31 -8.94 -5.67 -12.85
N ARG A 32 -8.87 -6.98 -13.11
CA ARG A 32 -7.78 -7.85 -12.67
C ARG A 32 -6.45 -7.45 -13.31
N ALA A 33 -6.44 -7.18 -14.62
CA ALA A 33 -5.26 -6.68 -15.31
C ALA A 33 -4.72 -5.38 -14.69
N CYS A 34 -5.62 -4.45 -14.33
CA CYS A 34 -5.24 -3.22 -13.63
C CYS A 34 -4.65 -3.47 -12.23
N TYR A 35 -5.22 -4.43 -11.49
CA TYR A 35 -4.69 -4.86 -10.19
C TYR A 35 -3.28 -5.45 -10.32
N ASP A 36 -3.08 -6.38 -11.27
CA ASP A 36 -1.80 -7.03 -11.52
C ASP A 36 -0.75 -6.00 -11.97
N GLY A 37 -1.14 -5.05 -12.83
CA GLY A 37 -0.33 -3.90 -13.22
C GLY A 37 0.16 -3.07 -12.03
N LEU A 38 -0.69 -2.79 -11.03
CA LEU A 38 -0.29 -2.11 -9.79
C LEU A 38 0.67 -2.96 -8.93
N GLN A 39 0.52 -4.29 -8.91
CA GLN A 39 1.41 -5.18 -8.15
C GLN A 39 2.85 -5.16 -8.67
N THR A 40 3.08 -4.78 -9.94
CA THR A 40 4.43 -4.68 -10.53
C THR A 40 5.31 -3.61 -9.86
N ILE A 41 4.71 -2.61 -9.19
CA ILE A 41 5.45 -1.53 -8.53
C ILE A 41 6.37 -2.09 -7.43
N GLY A 42 5.90 -3.08 -6.67
CA GLY A 42 6.63 -3.66 -5.54
C GLY A 42 7.97 -4.29 -5.97
N PRO A 43 7.96 -5.30 -6.85
CA PRO A 43 9.19 -5.88 -7.40
C PRO A 43 10.11 -4.84 -8.02
N PHE A 44 9.56 -3.91 -8.81
CA PHE A 44 10.35 -2.86 -9.44
C PHE A 44 11.15 -2.03 -8.43
N VAL A 45 10.50 -1.49 -7.38
CA VAL A 45 11.23 -0.66 -6.40
C VAL A 45 12.24 -1.47 -5.59
N CYS A 46 11.93 -2.74 -5.28
CA CYS A 46 12.84 -3.63 -4.57
C CYS A 46 14.14 -3.88 -5.36
N GLU A 47 14.03 -4.06 -6.67
CA GLU A 47 15.17 -4.33 -7.56
C GLU A 47 15.94 -3.06 -7.94
N HIS A 48 15.31 -1.88 -7.91
CA HIS A 48 15.88 -0.61 -8.39
C HIS A 48 16.37 0.29 -7.24
N GLY A 49 16.93 -0.30 -6.18
CA GLY A 49 17.71 0.41 -5.17
C GLY A 49 16.92 1.04 -4.02
N PHE A 50 15.59 0.85 -3.95
CA PHE A 50 14.80 1.36 -2.82
C PHE A 50 15.25 0.77 -1.48
N VAL A 51 15.56 -0.53 -1.44
CA VAL A 51 16.02 -1.22 -0.23
C VAL A 51 17.35 -0.61 0.28
N ASP A 52 18.26 -0.26 -0.62
CA ASP A 52 19.53 0.36 -0.23
C ASP A 52 19.34 1.81 0.26
N LEU A 53 18.40 2.54 -0.32
CA LEU A 53 17.98 3.85 0.20
C LEU A 53 17.42 3.72 1.63
N VAL A 54 16.57 2.72 1.88
CA VAL A 54 16.02 2.44 3.23
C VAL A 54 17.15 2.16 4.23
N LYS A 55 18.16 1.35 3.86
CA LYS A 55 19.34 1.10 4.71
C LYS A 55 20.11 2.38 5.01
N LYS A 56 20.35 3.25 4.02
CA LYS A 56 21.05 4.54 4.20
C LYS A 56 20.28 5.47 5.14
N ARG A 57 18.97 5.59 4.96
CA ARG A 57 18.07 6.37 5.83
C ARG A 57 18.12 5.89 7.28
N ASN A 58 18.07 4.58 7.49
CA ASN A 58 18.16 4.00 8.83
C ASN A 58 19.54 4.22 9.48
N ARG A 59 20.62 4.14 8.70
CA ARG A 59 21.98 4.46 9.20
C ARG A 59 22.07 5.92 9.66
N MET A 60 21.55 6.84 8.85
CA MET A 60 21.51 8.26 9.19
C MET A 60 20.74 8.51 10.49
N ALA A 61 19.52 7.98 10.61
CA ALA A 61 18.69 8.18 11.79
C ALA A 61 19.34 7.64 13.07
N ARG A 62 19.98 6.46 12.99
CA ARG A 62 20.73 5.89 14.13
C ARG A 62 21.93 6.73 14.52
N ALA A 63 22.65 7.31 13.56
CA ALA A 63 23.75 8.23 13.84
C ALA A 63 23.26 9.51 14.55
N LEU A 64 22.01 9.90 14.35
CA LEU A 64 21.36 11.02 15.04
C LEU A 64 20.73 10.63 16.39
N GLY A 65 20.87 9.38 16.83
CA GLY A 65 20.36 8.89 18.12
C GLY A 65 18.91 8.37 18.10
N TYR A 66 18.28 8.25 16.92
CA TYR A 66 16.94 7.66 16.78
C TYR A 66 16.99 6.15 16.57
N ILE A 67 15.88 5.44 16.81
CA ILE A 67 15.82 3.99 16.66
C ILE A 67 16.01 3.57 15.19
N ASP A 68 15.31 4.26 14.30
CA ASP A 68 15.32 4.07 12.86
C ASP A 68 14.79 5.33 12.14
N PHE A 69 14.72 5.29 10.81
CA PHE A 69 14.27 6.45 10.03
C PHE A 69 12.81 6.82 10.27
N TYR A 70 11.94 5.84 10.57
CA TYR A 70 10.53 6.11 10.83
C TYR A 70 10.36 6.84 12.16
N ASP A 71 11.05 6.37 13.21
CA ASP A 71 11.10 7.01 14.51
C ASP A 71 11.61 8.46 14.43
N TYR A 72 12.69 8.67 13.67
CA TYR A 72 13.19 10.02 13.37
C TYR A 72 12.11 10.90 12.73
N LYS A 73 11.43 10.42 11.67
CA LYS A 73 10.46 11.22 10.93
C LYS A 73 9.23 11.56 11.75
N VAL A 74 8.68 10.62 12.51
CA VAL A 74 7.48 10.85 13.34
C VAL A 74 7.81 11.74 14.52
N THR A 75 8.92 11.51 15.23
CA THR A 75 9.32 12.38 16.35
C THR A 75 9.42 13.84 15.93
N GLN A 76 9.96 14.09 14.72
CA GLN A 76 10.09 15.44 14.17
C GLN A 76 8.77 16.05 13.70
N ALA A 77 7.83 15.26 13.19
CA ALA A 77 6.57 15.75 12.63
C ALA A 77 5.46 15.90 13.69
N GLU A 78 5.35 14.93 14.59
CA GLU A 78 4.21 14.76 15.50
C GLU A 78 4.57 15.07 16.97
N GLY A 79 5.86 15.20 17.30
CA GLY A 79 6.33 15.45 18.67
C GLY A 79 6.37 14.21 19.58
N PHE A 80 6.08 13.02 19.05
CA PHE A 80 6.21 11.74 19.77
C PHE A 80 6.84 10.65 18.89
N GLY A 81 7.48 9.67 19.52
CA GLY A 81 8.21 8.60 18.84
C GLY A 81 7.31 7.48 18.31
N LYS A 82 7.91 6.56 17.53
CA LYS A 82 7.17 5.50 16.83
C LYS A 82 6.35 4.57 17.75
N ALA A 83 6.78 4.37 19.00
CA ALA A 83 6.08 3.49 19.94
C ALA A 83 4.66 3.98 20.23
N ARG A 84 4.49 5.30 20.41
CA ARG A 84 3.17 5.90 20.64
C ARG A 84 2.30 5.85 19.38
N VAL A 85 2.90 6.00 18.19
CA VAL A 85 2.19 5.81 16.92
C VAL A 85 1.59 4.40 16.84
N PHE A 86 2.41 3.38 17.10
CA PHE A 86 1.94 2.00 17.05
C PHE A 86 0.86 1.71 18.09
N GLU A 87 0.98 2.23 19.30
CA GLU A 87 -0.09 2.11 20.30
C GLU A 87 -1.44 2.69 19.81
N ILE A 88 -1.42 3.85 19.15
CA ILE A 88 -2.61 4.47 18.56
C ILE A 88 -3.17 3.59 17.43
N LEU A 89 -2.30 3.12 16.52
CA LEU A 89 -2.70 2.28 15.40
C LEU A 89 -3.25 0.92 15.85
N ASP A 90 -2.65 0.30 16.87
CA ASP A 90 -3.11 -0.96 17.46
C ASP A 90 -4.50 -0.79 18.10
N THR A 91 -4.71 0.33 18.80
CA THR A 91 -6.02 0.65 19.38
C THR A 91 -7.09 0.80 18.29
N LEU A 92 -6.76 1.50 17.19
CA LEU A 92 -7.64 1.65 16.05
C LEU A 92 -7.94 0.31 15.36
N GLU A 93 -6.94 -0.54 15.18
CA GLU A 93 -7.09 -1.87 14.59
C GLU A 93 -8.05 -2.72 15.41
N VAL A 94 -7.81 -2.86 16.72
CA VAL A 94 -8.68 -3.64 17.62
C VAL A 94 -10.10 -3.09 17.61
N GLY A 95 -10.27 -1.77 17.65
CA GLY A 95 -11.58 -1.12 17.63
C GLY A 95 -12.35 -1.30 16.32
N THR A 96 -11.66 -1.51 15.19
CA THR A 96 -12.28 -1.58 13.85
C THR A 96 -12.33 -2.98 13.25
N ARG A 97 -11.59 -3.96 13.81
CA ARG A 97 -11.51 -5.34 13.30
C ARG A 97 -12.88 -5.98 13.07
N SER A 98 -13.79 -5.88 14.04
CA SER A 98 -15.14 -6.47 13.91
C SER A 98 -16.00 -5.82 12.83
N GLN A 99 -15.75 -4.55 12.50
CA GLN A 99 -16.42 -3.86 11.41
C GLN A 99 -15.88 -4.33 10.06
N LEU A 100 -14.56 -4.48 9.94
CA LEU A 100 -13.91 -5.02 8.75
C LEU A 100 -14.39 -6.43 8.43
N GLU A 101 -14.42 -7.33 9.42
CA GLU A 101 -14.88 -8.71 9.20
C GLU A 101 -16.33 -8.78 8.75
N ARG A 102 -17.22 -7.98 9.35
CA ARG A 102 -18.62 -7.88 8.90
C ARG A 102 -18.74 -7.35 7.48
N ALA A 103 -17.99 -6.30 7.14
CA ALA A 103 -18.00 -5.73 5.79
C ALA A 103 -17.50 -6.75 4.75
N ARG A 104 -16.48 -7.55 5.08
CA ARG A 104 -15.99 -8.62 4.19
C ARG A 104 -17.00 -9.76 4.02
N ALA A 105 -17.66 -10.16 5.10
CA ALA A 105 -18.72 -11.18 5.05
C ALA A 105 -19.90 -10.72 4.19
N MET A 106 -20.39 -9.50 4.40
CA MET A 106 -21.45 -8.91 3.58
C MET A 106 -21.06 -8.83 2.10
N LEU A 107 -19.83 -8.38 1.81
CA LEU A 107 -19.34 -8.31 0.43
C LEU A 107 -19.28 -9.70 -0.23
N ALA A 108 -18.84 -10.72 0.52
CA ALA A 108 -18.84 -12.09 0.04
C ALA A 108 -20.26 -12.59 -0.23
N GLU A 109 -21.24 -12.33 0.64
CA GLU A 109 -22.65 -12.69 0.39
C GLU A 109 -23.24 -11.95 -0.83
N GLU A 110 -22.93 -10.67 -1.00
CA GLU A 110 -23.47 -9.84 -2.09
C GLU A 110 -22.85 -10.14 -3.47
N LYS A 111 -21.57 -10.58 -3.51
CA LYS A 111 -20.77 -10.71 -4.74
C LYS A 111 -20.23 -12.12 -4.99
N GLY A 112 -20.39 -13.03 -4.03
CA GLY A 112 -19.75 -14.34 -3.96
C GLY A 112 -20.59 -15.38 -3.22
N GLY A 113 -21.80 -15.60 -3.75
CA GLY A 113 -22.39 -16.93 -3.95
C GLY A 113 -22.44 -17.22 -5.45
#